data_AF-A0A968GWN2-F1
#
_entry.id   AF-A0A968GWN2-F1
#
_cell.length_a   1.000
_cell.length_b   1.000
_cell.length_c   1.000
_cell.angle_alpha   90.00
_cell.angle_beta   90.00
_cell.angle_gamma   90.00
#
_symmetry.space_group_name_H-M   'P 1'
#
loop_
_entity.id
_entity.type
_entity.pdbx_description
1 polymer ?
#
loop_
_entity_poly.entity_id
_entity_poly.type
_entity_poly.pdbx_seq_one_letter_code
_entity_poly.pdbx_strand_id
1 'polypeptide(L)' 'MKELLAEIALRAAKVVAAALLGLVIYWLMTGPFGVTGSAQLALEAFIAGAVVVLLFESSPI' A
#
# COMPACT_ATOMS: atom_id res chain seq x y z
N MET A 1 -16.71 3.48 22.61
CA MET A 1 -15.78 2.33 22.61
C MET A 1 -15.87 1.52 21.32
N LYS A 2 -17.04 0.96 20.94
CA LYS A 2 -17.20 0.16 19.69
C LYS A 2 -16.88 0.94 18.41
N GLU A 3 -17.39 2.17 18.28
CA GLU A 3 -17.09 3.07 17.15
C GLU A 3 -15.58 3.34 16.99
N LEU A 4 -14.90 3.59 18.12
CA LEU A 4 -13.47 3.89 18.13
C LEU A 4 -12.62 2.68 17.72
N LEU A 5 -13.04 1.46 18.10
CA LEU A 5 -12.40 0.22 17.64
C LEU A 5 -12.63 -0.02 16.14
N ALA A 6 -13.84 0.25 15.64
CA ALA A 6 -14.16 0.12 14.23
C ALA A 6 -13.33 1.08 13.36
N GLU A 7 -13.18 2.33 13.81
CA GLU A 7 -12.37 3.33 13.13
C GLU A 7 -10.88 2.95 13.10
N ILE A 8 -10.33 2.49 14.23
CA ILE A 8 -8.94 2.02 14.29
C ILE A 8 -8.74 0.80 13.37
N ALA A 9 -9.68 -0.14 13.38
CA ALA A 9 -9.62 -1.31 12.52
C ALA A 9 -9.65 -0.92 11.03
N LEU A 10 -10.48 0.05 10.66
CA LEU A 10 -10.53 0.57 9.29
C LEU A 10 -9.21 1.25 8.88
N ARG A 11 -8.62 2.06 9.77
CA ARG A 11 -7.31 2.68 9.53
C ARG A 11 -6.20 1.63 9.37
N ALA A 12 -6.20 0.59 10.19
CA ALA A 12 -5.25 -0.51 10.06
C ALA A 12 -5.44 -1.28 8.74
N ALA A 13 -6.69 -1.54 8.34
CA ALA A 13 -7.01 -2.21 7.08
C ALA A 13 -6.48 -1.44 5.86
N LYS A 14 -6.56 -0.10 5.89
CA LYS A 14 -5.99 0.76 4.83
C LYS A 14 -4.47 0.64 4.72
N VAL A 15 -3.77 0.58 5.85
CA VAL A 15 -2.31 0.37 5.89
C VAL A 15 -1.95 -1.00 5.30
N VAL A 16 -2.72 -2.04 5.64
CA VAL A 16 -2.53 -3.39 5.08
C VAL A 16 -2.79 -3.39 3.57
N ALA A 17 -3.85 -2.72 3.10
CA ALA A 17 -4.14 -2.60 1.67
C ALA A 17 -3.00 -1.90 0.91
N ALA A 18 -2.48 -0.79 1.44
CA ALA A 18 -1.33 -0.10 0.89
C ALA A 18 -0.09 -1.01 0.81
N ALA A 19 0.16 -1.79 1.87
CA ALA A 19 1.28 -2.74 1.90
C ALA A 19 1.13 -3.86 0.85
N LEU A 20 -0.07 -4.39 0.66
CA LEU A 20 -0.34 -5.42 -0.35
C LEU A 20 -0.16 -4.88 -1.77
N LEU A 21 -0.65 -3.67 -2.06
CA LEU A 21 -0.43 -3.03 -3.35
C LEU A 21 1.06 -2.77 -3.59
N GLY A 22 1.77 -2.27 -2.59
CA GLY A 22 3.22 -2.08 -2.69
C GLY A 22 3.98 -3.40 -2.89
N LEU A 23 3.54 -4.49 -2.24
CA LEU A 23 4.12 -5.81 -2.43
C LEU A 23 3.95 -6.29 -3.88
N VAL A 24 2.76 -6.10 -4.48
CA VAL A 24 2.50 -6.44 -5.88
C VAL A 24 3.44 -5.65 -6.80
N ILE A 25 3.59 -4.34 -6.57
CA ILE A 25 4.51 -3.50 -7.35
C ILE A 25 5.95 -4.00 -7.22
N TYR A 26 6.41 -4.26 -5.99
CA TYR A 26 7.76 -4.77 -5.74
C TYR A 26 8.01 -6.12 -6.44
N TRP A 27 7.03 -7.03 -6.39
CA TRP A 27 7.09 -8.32 -7.09
C TRP A 27 7.18 -8.15 -8.60
N LEU A 28 6.43 -7.22 -9.18
CA LEU A 28 6.53 -6.92 -10.61
C LEU A 28 7.91 -6.36 -10.97
N MET A 29 8.44 -5.42 -10.17
CA MET A 29 9.75 -4.83 -10.43
C MET A 29 10.88 -5.86 -10.35
N THR A 30 10.87 -6.70 -9.30
CA THR A 30 11.95 -7.65 -9.05
C THR A 30 11.82 -8.97 -9.82
N GLY A 31 10.60 -9.35 -10.20
CA GLY A 31 10.33 -10.56 -10.98
C GLY A 31 10.44 -10.28 -12.49
N PRO A 32 9.34 -9.94 -13.18
CA PRO A 32 9.32 -9.81 -14.63
C PRO A 32 10.20 -8.69 -15.19
N PHE A 33 10.41 -7.59 -14.45
CA PHE A 33 11.26 -6.49 -14.92
C PHE A 33 12.74 -6.62 -14.54
N GLY A 34 13.10 -7.62 -13.74
CA GLY A 34 14.49 -7.93 -13.41
C GLY A 34 15.24 -6.82 -12.66
N VAL A 35 14.53 -5.89 -12.01
CA VAL A 35 15.14 -4.84 -11.20
C VAL A 35 15.75 -5.47 -9.94
N THR A 36 16.99 -5.10 -9.61
CA THR A 36 17.64 -5.59 -8.38
C THR A 36 16.85 -5.20 -7.14
N GLY A 37 16.45 -6.19 -6.36
CA GLY A 37 15.74 -5.97 -5.09
C GLY A 37 16.58 -5.17 -4.10
N SER A 38 15.97 -4.16 -3.49
CA SER A 38 16.60 -3.31 -2.48
C SER A 38 15.58 -2.80 -1.47
N ALA A 39 16.06 -2.39 -0.30
CA ALA A 39 15.21 -1.77 0.71
C ALA A 39 14.58 -0.46 0.21
N GLN A 40 15.31 0.31 -0.60
CA GLN A 40 14.79 1.53 -1.22
C GLN A 40 13.61 1.22 -2.15
N LEU A 41 13.74 0.23 -3.03
CA LEU A 41 12.67 -0.18 -3.94
C LEU A 41 11.44 -0.69 -3.17
N ALA A 42 11.63 -1.41 -2.07
CA ALA A 42 10.53 -1.87 -1.22
C ALA A 42 9.77 -0.68 -0.58
N LEU A 43 10.48 0.35 -0.13
CA LEU A 43 9.88 1.58 0.40
C LEU A 43 9.15 2.38 -0.68
N GLU A 44 9.77 2.55 -1.85
CA GLU A 44 9.14 3.24 -2.99
C GLU A 44 7.87 2.52 -3.45
N ALA A 45 7.89 1.19 -3.53
CA ALA A 45 6.72 0.39 -3.86
C ALA A 45 5.62 0.51 -2.78
N PHE A 46 5.99 0.49 -1.50
CA PHE A 46 5.05 0.75 -0.40
C PHE A 46 4.41 2.15 -0.51
N ILE A 47 5.22 3.20 -0.76
CA ILE A 47 4.73 4.57 -0.95
C ILE A 47 3.78 4.63 -2.15
N ALA A 48 4.12 3.99 -3.27
CA ALA A 48 3.25 3.92 -4.44
C ALA A 48 1.90 3.26 -4.10
N GLY A 49 1.91 2.14 -3.37
CA GLY A 49 0.69 1.49 -2.87
C GLY A 49 -0.13 2.38 -1.94
N ALA A 50 0.51 3.12 -1.04
CA ALA A 50 -0.16 4.08 -0.15
C ALA A 50 -0.80 5.24 -0.91
N VAL A 51 -0.11 5.79 -1.93
CA VAL A 51 -0.66 6.85 -2.79
C VAL A 51 -1.91 6.36 -3.52
N VAL A 52 -1.94 5.12 -4.00
CA VAL A 52 -3.15 4.54 -4.61
C VAL A 52 -4.32 4.55 -3.63
N VAL A 53 -4.13 4.06 -2.39
CA VAL A 53 -5.19 4.08 -1.37
C VAL A 53 -5.68 5.52 -1.10
N LEU A 54 -4.77 6.49 -0.96
CA LEU A 54 -5.12 7.89 -0.74
C LEU A 54 -5.92 8.49 -1.93
N LEU A 55 -5.58 8.12 -3.17
CA LEU A 55 -6.30 8.57 -4.35
C LEU A 55 -7.74 8.03 -4.37
N PHE A 56 -7.94 6.77 -4.01
CA PHE A 56 -9.29 6.20 -3.90
C PHE A 56 -10.11 6.84 -2.78
N GLU A 57 -9.49 7.22 -1.67
CA GLU A 57 -10.18 7.93 -0.58
C GLU A 57 -10.52 9.39 -0.91
N SER A 58 -9.70 10.03 -1.73
CA SER A 58 -9.84 11.44 -2.07
C SER A 58 -10.68 11.68 -3.32
N SER A 59 -11.02 10.62 -4.07
CA SER A 59 -11.77 10.72 -5.31
C SER A 59 -13.29 10.82 -5.04
N PRO A 60 -14.02 11.72 -5.72
CA PRO A 60 -15.45 11.93 -5.51
C PRO A 60 -16.36 10.90 -6.21
N ILE A 61 -15.81 9.79 -6.74
CA ILE A 61 -16.58 8.71 -7.39
C ILE A 61 -17.02 7.69 -6.34
#